data_AF-A0A8C6XZM3-F1
#
_entry.id   AF-A0A8C6XZM3-F1
#
_cell.length_a   1.000
_cell.length_b   1.000
_cell.length_c   1.000
_cell.angle_alpha   90.00
_cell.angle_beta   90.00
_cell.angle_gamma   90.00
#
_symmetry.space_group_name_H-M   'P 1'
#
loop_
_entity.id
_entity.type
_entity.pdbx_description
1 polymer ?
#
loop_
_entity_poly.entity_id
_entity_poly.type
_entity_poly.pdbx_seq_one_letter_code
_entity_poly.pdbx_strand_id
1 'polypeptide(L)'
;EEEEEVVEVRLGDRRFPPVRKKRLIEQSDYFRALYRSGMREAAAGRSRPGSGAAVHRDGAAGPGGAAEAGALAELVEAASFLQVTPLLRLLRSRVRLPNCLELHHLAQVYGLPELREACLDFMAAHLPFLMPEALAHQLRQRRHRGRPALLLLGSFPDRPPLLRYEEEKRLWEPLPPAEPPADLLQVRSFGWAALDNYLFVAGGYRSSSQEIAAAHRYNPWLNEWRQLASMNQKRANFKLLAVSGKLYAVGGQSVSSVECYHPEQDSWTFVAPLPAPLVEFSACECKEKIYVMGGYMPRGKK
;
A
#
# COMPACT_ATOMS: atom_id res chain seq x y z
N GLU A 1 48.97 20.61 6.34
CA GLU A 1 47.60 21.15 6.31
C GLU A 1 47.27 21.39 4.85
N GLU A 2 46.46 20.52 4.23
CA GLU A 2 45.99 20.76 2.85
C GLU A 2 44.92 21.85 2.91
N GLU A 3 45.11 22.95 2.16
CA GLU A 3 44.14 24.04 2.05
C GLU A 3 42.74 23.47 1.72
N GLU A 4 41.72 23.85 2.49
CA GLU A 4 40.34 23.47 2.21
C GLU A 4 39.89 24.08 0.87
N GLU A 5 40.02 23.32 -0.23
CA GLU A 5 39.60 23.76 -1.55
C GLU A 5 38.06 23.97 -1.58
N VAL A 6 37.65 25.22 -1.69
CA VAL A 6 36.25 25.62 -1.81
C VAL A 6 35.96 25.97 -3.27
N VAL A 7 34.82 25.49 -3.79
CA VAL A 7 34.42 25.69 -5.18
C VAL A 7 33.11 26.48 -5.24
N GLU A 8 33.07 27.45 -6.15
CA GLU A 8 31.87 28.22 -6.46
C GLU A 8 31.06 27.50 -7.54
N VAL A 9 29.83 27.11 -7.23
CA VAL A 9 28.94 26.45 -8.20
C VAL A 9 28.02 27.51 -8.82
N ARG A 10 27.97 27.55 -10.16
CA ARG A 10 27.10 28.45 -10.92
C ARG A 10 26.19 27.64 -11.83
N LEU A 11 24.90 27.94 -11.79
CA LEU A 11 23.88 27.26 -12.60
C LEU A 11 23.02 28.34 -13.27
N GLY A 12 23.32 28.61 -14.55
CA GLY A 12 22.81 29.81 -15.24
C GLY A 12 23.29 31.10 -14.55
N ASP A 13 22.36 32.01 -14.26
CA ASP A 13 22.65 33.28 -13.56
C ASP A 13 22.69 33.15 -12.03
N ARG A 14 22.38 31.97 -11.49
CA ARG A 14 22.39 31.72 -10.04
C ARG A 14 23.78 31.31 -9.57
N ARG A 15 24.29 32.02 -8.56
CA ARG A 15 25.50 31.68 -7.81
C ARG A 15 25.12 31.02 -6.50
N PHE A 16 25.68 29.84 -6.26
CA PHE A 16 25.52 29.14 -4.98
C PHE A 16 26.64 29.54 -4.02
N PRO A 17 26.39 29.50 -2.69
CA PRO A 17 27.43 29.74 -1.70
C PRO A 17 28.63 28.82 -1.94
N PRO A 18 29.86 29.26 -1.64
CA PRO A 18 31.05 28.44 -1.80
C PRO A 18 30.90 27.11 -1.08
N VAL A 19 31.01 25.99 -1.80
CA VAL A 19 30.85 24.64 -1.26
C VAL A 19 32.20 23.95 -1.18
N ARG A 20 32.45 23.24 -0.08
CA ARG A 20 33.69 22.46 0.08
C ARG A 20 33.77 21.36 -0.98
N LYS A 21 34.87 21.30 -1.74
CA LYS A 21 35.11 20.30 -2.79
C LYS A 21 34.93 18.86 -2.29
N LYS A 22 35.40 18.59 -1.07
CA LYS A 22 35.25 17.28 -0.40
C LYS A 22 33.79 16.85 -0.25
N ARG A 23 32.88 17.77 0.14
CA ARG A 23 31.44 17.46 0.27
C ARG A 23 30.81 17.11 -1.08
N LEU A 24 31.19 17.80 -2.16
CA LEU A 24 30.69 17.51 -3.50
C LEU A 24 31.10 16.09 -3.95
N ILE A 25 32.37 15.72 -3.74
CA ILE A 25 32.91 14.38 -4.06
C ILE A 25 32.25 13.28 -3.21
N GLU A 26 31.97 13.57 -1.94
CA GLU A 26 31.30 12.63 -1.04
C GLU A 26 29.85 12.38 -1.46
N GLN A 27 29.15 13.41 -1.94
CA GLN A 27 27.70 13.36 -2.16
C GLN A 27 27.25 13.14 -3.61
N SER A 28 28.15 13.28 -4.59
CA SER A 28 27.83 13.14 -6.01
C SER A 28 28.89 12.31 -6.73
N ASP A 29 28.42 11.28 -7.44
CA ASP A 29 29.30 10.45 -8.25
C ASP A 29 29.82 11.22 -9.48
N TYR A 30 29.06 12.20 -9.99
CA TYR A 30 29.51 13.14 -11.01
C TYR A 30 30.74 13.92 -10.56
N PHE A 31 30.67 14.62 -9.42
CA PHE A 31 31.82 15.40 -8.92
C PHE A 31 32.98 14.50 -8.49
N ARG A 32 32.69 13.30 -7.97
CA ARG A 32 33.72 12.30 -7.68
C ARG A 32 34.47 11.89 -8.93
N ALA A 33 33.77 11.65 -10.04
CA ALA A 33 34.40 11.35 -11.32
C ALA A 33 35.17 12.57 -11.83
N LEU A 34 34.53 13.74 -11.92
CA LEU A 34 35.12 14.99 -12.41
C LEU A 34 36.46 15.31 -11.76
N TYR A 35 36.51 15.25 -10.41
CA TYR A 35 37.72 15.60 -9.66
C TYR A 35 38.75 14.47 -9.53
N ARG A 36 38.36 13.19 -9.70
CA ARG A 36 39.32 12.06 -9.64
C ARG A 36 39.91 11.68 -10.99
N SER A 37 39.17 11.85 -12.08
CA SER A 37 39.60 11.42 -13.42
C SER A 37 40.25 12.54 -14.24
N GLY A 38 40.35 13.76 -13.70
CA GLY A 38 40.91 14.91 -14.42
C GLY A 38 40.08 15.34 -15.63
N MET A 39 38.77 15.01 -15.67
CA MET A 39 37.88 15.49 -16.72
C MET A 39 37.82 17.02 -16.64
N ARG A 40 38.35 17.69 -17.66
CA ARG A 40 38.12 19.11 -17.88
C ARG A 40 36.80 19.23 -18.61
N GLU A 41 35.80 19.87 -17.98
CA GLU A 41 34.66 20.37 -18.74
C GLU A 41 35.22 21.22 -19.88
N ALA A 42 34.88 20.87 -21.12
CA ALA A 42 35.26 21.67 -22.26
C ALA A 42 34.73 23.08 -22.01
N ALA A 43 35.62 24.08 -21.97
CA ALA A 43 35.25 25.48 -21.96
C ALA A 43 34.56 25.80 -23.30
N ALA A 44 33.29 25.41 -23.42
CA ALA A 44 32.43 25.70 -24.54
C ALA A 44 31.50 26.82 -24.10
N GLY A 45 31.70 28.01 -24.66
CA GLY A 45 30.79 29.12 -24.47
C GLY A 45 29.35 28.68 -24.72
N ARG A 46 28.47 29.00 -23.76
CA ARG A 46 27.01 28.93 -23.88
C ARG A 46 26.47 27.61 -24.45
N SER A 47 26.64 26.49 -23.74
CA SER A 47 25.67 25.39 -23.86
C SER A 47 24.50 25.68 -22.92
N ARG A 48 23.35 26.03 -23.51
CA ARG A 48 22.06 25.97 -22.83
C ARG A 48 21.84 24.52 -22.39
N PRO A 49 21.46 24.22 -21.12
CA PRO A 49 20.81 22.96 -20.83
C PRO A 49 19.55 22.89 -21.70
N GLY A 50 19.39 21.76 -22.39
CA GLY A 50 18.35 21.58 -23.41
C GLY A 50 16.97 21.94 -22.88
N SER A 51 16.39 22.97 -23.49
CA SER A 51 14.94 23.11 -23.57
C SER A 51 14.41 21.85 -24.25
N GLY A 52 13.87 20.93 -23.45
CA GLY A 52 13.51 19.59 -23.90
C GLY A 52 12.35 19.05 -23.08
N ALA A 53 11.16 19.58 -23.38
CA ALA A 53 9.81 19.04 -23.15
C ALA A 53 8.93 20.02 -22.36
N ALA A 54 8.32 20.96 -23.09
CA ALA A 54 7.06 21.54 -22.67
C ALA A 54 6.00 20.41 -22.69
N VAL A 55 5.87 19.72 -21.56
CA VAL A 55 4.71 18.85 -21.32
C VAL A 55 3.57 19.78 -20.92
N HIS A 56 2.61 19.95 -21.83
CA HIS A 56 1.32 20.55 -21.52
C HIS A 56 0.72 19.87 -20.28
N ARG A 57 0.70 20.58 -19.15
CA ARG A 57 -0.12 20.21 -17.99
C ARG A 57 -1.47 20.89 -18.13
N ASP A 58 -2.39 20.22 -18.81
CA ASP A 58 -3.82 20.43 -18.55
C ASP A 58 -4.24 19.52 -17.39
N GLY A 59 -4.93 20.09 -16.40
CA GLY A 59 -5.72 19.31 -15.44
C GLY A 59 -5.37 19.50 -13.96
N ALA A 60 -6.02 20.50 -13.36
CA ALA A 60 -6.50 20.51 -11.98
C ALA A 60 -5.55 20.06 -10.84
N ALA A 61 -4.73 20.99 -10.36
CA ALA A 61 -4.22 20.94 -8.98
C ALA A 61 -4.53 22.27 -8.30
N GLY A 62 -5.14 22.23 -7.11
CA GLY A 62 -5.47 23.40 -6.31
C GLY A 62 -4.24 24.29 -6.02
N PRO A 63 -4.45 25.54 -5.59
CA PRO A 63 -3.46 26.62 -5.65
C PRO A 63 -2.15 26.39 -4.86
N GLY A 64 -2.07 25.36 -4.01
CA GLY A 64 -0.84 24.96 -3.31
C GLY A 64 -0.07 23.77 -3.92
N GLY A 65 -0.70 22.92 -4.75
CA GLY A 65 -0.10 21.66 -5.21
C GLY A 65 0.78 21.77 -6.46
N ALA A 66 0.47 22.72 -7.34
CA ALA A 66 1.19 22.88 -8.62
C ALA A 66 2.64 23.36 -8.43
N ALA A 67 2.89 24.22 -7.43
CA ALA A 67 4.22 24.72 -7.13
C ALA A 67 5.14 23.63 -6.55
N GLU A 68 4.62 22.77 -5.68
CA GLU A 68 5.37 21.66 -5.09
C GLU A 68 5.67 20.57 -6.14
N ALA A 69 4.72 20.29 -7.06
CA ALA A 69 4.92 19.37 -8.18
C ALA A 69 5.96 19.87 -9.20
N GLY A 70 6.03 21.19 -9.45
CA GLY A 70 7.09 21.80 -10.26
C GLY A 70 8.48 21.64 -9.62
N ALA A 71 8.59 21.94 -8.33
CA ALA A 71 9.84 21.77 -7.59
C ALA A 71 10.32 20.30 -7.54
N LEU A 72 9.40 19.35 -7.45
CA LEU A 72 9.73 17.92 -7.42
C LEU A 72 10.32 17.43 -8.74
N ALA A 73 9.81 17.91 -9.88
CA ALA A 73 10.33 17.56 -11.20
C ALA A 73 11.76 18.07 -11.40
N GLU A 74 12.02 19.33 -11.03
CA GLU A 74 13.37 19.92 -11.06
C GLU A 74 14.34 19.13 -10.17
N LEU A 75 13.89 18.69 -9.00
CA LEU A 75 14.70 17.86 -8.10
C LEU A 75 15.00 16.48 -8.69
N VAL A 76 14.03 15.83 -9.35
CA VAL A 76 14.25 14.53 -10.02
C VAL A 76 15.25 14.66 -11.16
N GLU A 77 15.13 15.69 -11.99
CA GLU A 77 16.08 15.98 -13.05
C GLU A 77 17.49 16.25 -12.49
N ALA A 78 17.59 17.08 -11.44
CA ALA A 78 18.85 17.33 -10.77
C ALA A 78 19.45 16.05 -10.15
N ALA A 79 18.62 15.16 -9.59
CA ALA A 79 19.05 13.87 -9.06
C ALA A 79 19.70 13.02 -10.15
N SER A 80 19.06 12.95 -11.31
CA SER A 80 19.53 12.19 -12.47
C SER A 80 20.82 12.78 -13.04
N PHE A 81 20.86 14.09 -13.24
CA PHE A 81 22.01 14.75 -13.87
C PHE A 81 23.24 14.73 -12.97
N LEU A 82 23.07 15.05 -11.69
CA LEU A 82 24.18 15.18 -10.74
C LEU A 82 24.52 13.87 -10.01
N GLN A 83 23.71 12.83 -10.17
CA GLN A 83 23.86 11.53 -9.48
C GLN A 83 24.06 11.70 -7.97
N VAL A 84 23.23 12.55 -7.35
CA VAL A 84 23.38 12.96 -5.95
C VAL A 84 22.61 11.98 -5.05
N THR A 85 23.34 11.07 -4.40
CA THR A 85 22.75 10.05 -3.52
C THR A 85 21.87 10.65 -2.40
N PRO A 86 22.26 11.73 -1.70
CA PRO A 86 21.39 12.38 -0.72
C PRO A 86 20.07 12.90 -1.28
N LEU A 87 20.06 13.35 -2.53
CA LEU A 87 18.88 13.90 -3.18
C LEU A 87 17.89 12.78 -3.55
N LEU A 88 18.38 11.62 -3.98
CA LEU A 88 17.55 10.42 -4.13
C LEU A 88 16.92 9.97 -2.81
N ARG A 89 17.66 10.03 -1.69
CA ARG A 89 17.10 9.73 -0.35
C ARG A 89 16.00 10.71 0.03
N LEU A 90 16.18 12.00 -0.27
CA LEU A 90 15.17 13.02 -0.04
C LEU A 90 13.92 12.79 -0.90
N LEU A 91 14.08 12.49 -2.19
CA LEU A 91 12.95 12.20 -3.08
C LEU A 91 12.18 10.96 -2.61
N ARG A 92 12.88 9.92 -2.16
CA ARG A 92 12.24 8.71 -1.58
C ARG A 92 11.44 9.02 -0.31
N SER A 93 11.91 9.90 0.56
CA SER A 93 11.18 10.28 1.79
C SER A 93 9.99 11.21 1.53
N ARG A 94 9.94 11.82 0.33
CA ARG A 94 8.86 12.72 -0.12
C ARG A 94 7.78 12.02 -0.94
N VAL A 95 7.87 10.70 -1.16
CA VAL A 95 6.81 9.92 -1.80
C VAL A 95 5.57 9.92 -0.88
N ARG A 96 4.46 10.41 -1.42
CA ARG A 96 3.14 10.53 -0.76
C ARG A 96 2.05 10.09 -1.75
N LEU A 97 0.85 9.85 -1.24
CA LEU A 97 -0.30 9.48 -2.07
C LEU A 97 -0.53 10.44 -3.26
N PRO A 98 -0.51 11.79 -3.08
CA PRO A 98 -0.80 12.69 -4.19
C PRO A 98 0.24 12.72 -5.31
N ASN A 99 1.51 12.36 -5.01
CA ASN A 99 2.63 12.52 -5.95
C ASN A 99 3.26 11.19 -6.39
N CYS A 100 2.86 10.04 -5.82
CA CYS A 100 3.53 8.76 -6.07
C CYS A 100 3.48 8.31 -7.54
N LEU A 101 2.39 8.58 -8.26
CA LEU A 101 2.24 8.26 -9.68
C LEU A 101 3.12 9.14 -10.55
N GLU A 102 3.11 10.45 -10.29
CA GLU A 102 3.92 11.41 -11.03
C GLU A 102 5.41 11.17 -10.80
N LEU A 103 5.83 10.99 -9.55
CA LEU A 103 7.21 10.62 -9.21
C LEU A 103 7.64 9.30 -9.84
N HIS A 104 6.75 8.30 -9.90
CA HIS A 104 7.03 7.05 -10.58
C HIS A 104 7.30 7.26 -12.08
N HIS A 105 6.46 8.06 -12.74
CA HIS A 105 6.63 8.39 -14.16
C HIS A 105 7.94 9.16 -14.40
N LEU A 106 8.21 10.21 -13.61
CA LEU A 106 9.45 10.98 -13.71
C LEU A 106 10.68 10.08 -13.47
N ALA A 107 10.64 9.23 -12.45
CA ALA A 107 11.73 8.28 -12.19
C ALA A 107 11.95 7.31 -13.37
N GLN A 108 10.91 6.95 -14.10
CA GLN A 108 11.03 6.14 -15.31
C GLN A 108 11.65 6.92 -16.48
N VAL A 109 11.22 8.16 -16.69
CA VAL A 109 11.72 9.03 -17.77
C VAL A 109 13.20 9.38 -17.57
N TYR A 110 13.58 9.75 -16.35
CA TYR A 110 14.95 10.12 -16.00
C TYR A 110 15.83 8.93 -15.60
N GLY A 111 15.34 7.68 -15.72
CA GLY A 111 16.16 6.48 -15.50
C GLY A 111 16.66 6.30 -14.07
N LEU A 112 15.82 6.58 -13.07
CA LEU A 112 16.14 6.48 -11.64
C LEU A 112 15.47 5.23 -11.01
N PRO A 113 16.10 4.05 -11.06
CA PRO A 113 15.47 2.80 -10.64
C PRO A 113 15.14 2.78 -9.14
N GLU A 114 15.99 3.31 -8.26
CA GLU A 114 15.74 3.28 -6.81
C GLU A 114 14.51 4.11 -6.41
N LEU A 115 14.30 5.24 -7.07
CA LEU A 115 13.13 6.08 -6.85
C LEU A 115 11.88 5.41 -7.43
N ARG A 116 11.98 4.83 -8.62
CA ARG A 116 10.90 4.08 -9.27
C ARG A 116 10.42 2.91 -8.40
N GLU A 117 11.36 2.13 -7.87
CA GLU A 117 11.09 1.01 -6.96
C GLU A 117 10.44 1.49 -5.65
N ALA A 118 10.96 2.56 -5.05
CA ALA A 118 10.38 3.15 -3.85
C ALA A 118 8.94 3.64 -4.07
N CYS A 119 8.63 4.23 -5.23
CA CYS A 119 7.27 4.63 -5.57
C CYS A 119 6.34 3.42 -5.71
N LEU A 120 6.81 2.34 -6.34
CA LEU A 120 6.03 1.11 -6.48
C LEU A 120 5.78 0.42 -5.14
N ASP A 121 6.77 0.37 -4.25
CA ASP A 121 6.60 -0.17 -2.89
C ASP A 121 5.60 0.68 -2.09
N PHE A 122 5.70 2.02 -2.20
CA PHE A 122 4.75 2.92 -1.56
C PHE A 122 3.32 2.71 -2.09
N MET A 123 3.14 2.64 -3.40
CA MET A 123 1.83 2.39 -4.03
C MET A 123 1.28 1.01 -3.65
N ALA A 124 2.12 -0.03 -3.64
CA ALA A 124 1.71 -1.37 -3.24
C ALA A 124 1.17 -1.38 -1.79
N ALA A 125 1.81 -0.64 -0.89
CA ALA A 125 1.40 -0.54 0.50
C ALA A 125 0.13 0.32 0.71
N HIS A 126 -0.06 1.41 -0.04
CA HIS A 126 -1.08 2.43 0.25
C HIS A 126 -2.28 2.48 -0.71
N LEU A 127 -2.19 1.89 -1.92
CA LEU A 127 -3.25 1.92 -2.94
C LEU A 127 -3.87 0.52 -3.14
N PRO A 128 -4.59 -0.03 -2.15
CA PRO A 128 -5.07 -1.41 -2.18
C PRO A 128 -5.97 -1.70 -3.40
N PHE A 129 -6.89 -0.78 -3.73
CA PHE A 129 -7.97 -1.03 -4.70
C PHE A 129 -8.16 0.07 -5.75
N LEU A 130 -7.53 1.23 -5.60
CA LEU A 130 -7.53 2.32 -6.58
C LEU A 130 -6.22 2.30 -7.37
N MET A 131 -5.89 1.15 -7.97
CA MET A 131 -4.66 0.97 -8.73
C MET A 131 -4.88 1.30 -10.20
N PRO A 132 -3.96 2.03 -10.85
CA PRO A 132 -3.97 2.14 -12.31
C PRO A 132 -3.86 0.75 -12.95
N GLU A 133 -4.68 0.48 -13.95
CA GLU A 133 -4.76 -0.84 -14.60
C GLU A 133 -3.40 -1.31 -15.11
N ALA A 134 -2.61 -0.40 -15.69
CA ALA A 134 -1.26 -0.66 -16.17
C ALA A 134 -0.28 -1.15 -15.08
N LEU A 135 -0.49 -0.76 -13.82
CA LEU A 135 0.38 -1.11 -12.69
C LEU A 135 -0.24 -2.17 -11.77
N ALA A 136 -1.53 -2.49 -11.93
CA ALA A 136 -2.27 -3.36 -11.01
C ALA A 136 -1.59 -4.72 -10.81
N HIS A 137 -1.14 -5.35 -11.90
CA HIS A 137 -0.43 -6.64 -11.81
C HIS A 137 0.89 -6.53 -11.04
N GLN A 138 1.69 -5.50 -11.34
CA GLN A 138 2.98 -5.28 -10.70
C GLN A 138 2.84 -4.97 -9.20
N LEU A 139 1.84 -4.16 -8.83
CA LEU A 139 1.56 -3.84 -7.42
C LEU A 139 1.07 -5.07 -6.66
N ARG A 140 0.18 -5.89 -7.26
CA ARG A 140 -0.25 -7.17 -6.66
C ARG A 140 0.93 -8.12 -6.45
N GLN A 141 1.79 -8.28 -7.45
CA GLN A 141 3.00 -9.11 -7.30
C GLN A 141 3.88 -8.62 -6.14
N ARG A 142 4.05 -7.29 -6.01
CA ARG A 142 4.82 -6.72 -4.90
C ARG A 142 4.22 -7.04 -3.55
N ARG A 143 2.90 -6.92 -3.39
CA ARG A 143 2.21 -7.25 -2.13
C ARG A 143 2.46 -8.68 -1.68
N HIS A 144 2.61 -9.60 -2.62
CA HIS A 144 2.86 -11.01 -2.34
C HIS A 144 4.35 -11.35 -2.20
N ARG A 145 5.26 -10.37 -2.30
CA ARG A 145 6.67 -10.59 -1.95
C ARG A 145 6.80 -10.88 -0.46
N GLY A 146 7.60 -11.87 -0.12
CA GLY A 146 7.83 -12.28 1.25
C GLY A 146 7.65 -13.79 1.40
N ARG A 147 7.45 -14.23 2.64
CA ARG A 147 7.14 -15.62 2.96
C ARG A 147 5.67 -15.73 3.36
N PRO A 148 4.97 -16.80 2.96
CA PRO A 148 3.64 -17.08 3.49
C PRO A 148 3.72 -17.19 5.02
N ALA A 149 2.77 -16.59 5.71
CA ALA A 149 2.71 -16.61 7.17
C ALA A 149 1.33 -17.10 7.61
N LEU A 150 1.32 -17.96 8.62
CA LEU A 150 0.08 -18.36 9.29
C LEU A 150 -0.23 -17.35 10.39
N LEU A 151 -1.39 -16.72 10.30
CA LEU A 151 -1.90 -15.76 11.26
C LEU A 151 -3.10 -16.35 12.00
N LEU A 152 -3.16 -16.09 13.30
CA LEU A 152 -4.28 -16.42 14.15
C LEU A 152 -4.81 -15.13 14.76
N LEU A 153 -6.08 -14.83 14.46
CA LEU A 153 -6.82 -13.74 15.07
C LEU A 153 -7.90 -14.33 15.98
N GLY A 154 -7.88 -13.98 17.26
CA GLY A 154 -8.85 -14.48 18.23
C GLY A 154 -8.81 -13.72 19.54
N SER A 155 -9.71 -14.07 20.46
CA SER A 155 -9.69 -13.54 21.82
C SER A 155 -9.10 -14.61 22.74
N PHE A 156 -7.97 -14.29 23.38
CA PHE A 156 -7.25 -15.18 24.27
C PHE A 156 -7.09 -14.51 25.64
N PRO A 157 -7.27 -15.23 26.77
CA PRO A 157 -7.20 -14.62 28.11
C PRO A 157 -5.84 -13.97 28.43
N ASP A 158 -4.73 -14.60 27.98
CA ASP A 158 -3.36 -14.20 28.35
C ASP A 158 -2.46 -13.95 27.13
N ARG A 159 -3.05 -13.73 25.95
CA ARG A 159 -2.29 -13.52 24.72
C ARG A 159 -2.87 -12.36 23.90
N PRO A 160 -2.02 -11.65 23.16
CA PRO A 160 -2.51 -10.67 22.21
C PRO A 160 -3.40 -11.34 21.17
N PRO A 161 -4.40 -10.61 20.65
CA PRO A 161 -5.42 -11.19 19.78
C PRO A 161 -4.88 -11.61 18.41
N LEU A 162 -3.76 -11.04 17.96
CA LEU A 162 -3.12 -11.35 16.70
C LEU A 162 -1.76 -12.03 16.93
N LEU A 163 -1.67 -13.29 16.49
CA LEU A 163 -0.50 -14.14 16.62
C LEU A 163 -0.03 -14.58 15.24
N ARG A 164 1.29 -14.67 15.07
CA ARG A 164 1.94 -15.27 13.90
C ARG A 164 2.59 -16.58 14.30
N TYR A 165 2.44 -17.61 13.48
CA TYR A 165 3.17 -18.86 13.66
C TYR A 165 4.58 -18.70 13.12
N GLU A 166 5.58 -18.95 13.98
CA GLU A 166 6.98 -19.00 13.59
C GLU A 166 7.38 -20.47 13.38
N GLU A 167 7.60 -20.85 12.13
CA GLU A 167 7.81 -22.25 11.73
C GLU A 167 9.11 -22.83 12.30
N GLU A 168 10.18 -22.03 12.33
CA GLU A 168 11.50 -22.46 12.84
C GLU A 168 11.45 -22.78 14.34
N LYS A 169 10.71 -21.96 15.11
CA LYS A 169 10.55 -22.13 16.57
C LYS A 169 9.38 -23.05 16.93
N ARG A 170 8.46 -23.30 15.98
CA ARG A 170 7.17 -23.98 16.18
C ARG A 170 6.31 -23.35 17.28
N LEU A 171 6.37 -22.03 17.39
CA LEU A 171 5.68 -21.26 18.42
C LEU A 171 4.82 -20.16 17.81
N TRP A 172 3.77 -19.79 18.54
CA TRP A 172 2.96 -18.61 18.24
C TRP A 172 3.57 -17.40 18.92
N GLU A 173 4.00 -16.43 18.11
CA GLU A 173 4.54 -15.17 18.58
C GLU A 173 3.51 -14.04 18.37
N PRO A 174 3.41 -13.08 19.30
CA PRO A 174 2.69 -11.84 19.06
C PRO A 174 3.13 -11.19 17.75
N LEU A 175 2.18 -10.61 17.01
CA LEU A 175 2.49 -9.74 15.88
C LEU A 175 2.37 -8.25 16.32
N PRO A 176 3.42 -7.63 16.86
CA PRO A 176 3.41 -6.21 17.19
C PRO A 176 3.51 -5.33 15.93
N PRO A 177 3.15 -4.03 15.96
CA PRO A 177 2.29 -3.27 16.91
C PRO A 177 0.79 -3.11 16.55
N ALA A 178 0.22 -3.85 15.59
CA ALA A 178 -1.16 -3.59 15.15
C ALA A 178 -2.19 -4.30 16.03
N GLU A 179 -2.51 -3.71 17.19
CA GLU A 179 -3.66 -4.18 17.95
C GLU A 179 -4.93 -4.07 17.10
N PRO A 180 -5.74 -5.14 17.01
CA PRO A 180 -7.04 -5.08 16.36
C PRO A 180 -7.90 -3.98 17.01
N PRO A 181 -8.71 -3.27 16.22
CA PRO A 181 -9.67 -2.30 16.72
C PRO A 181 -10.51 -2.87 17.86
N ALA A 182 -10.88 -2.03 18.83
CA ALA A 182 -11.68 -2.44 19.99
C ALA A 182 -12.97 -3.18 19.59
N ASP A 183 -13.55 -2.81 18.44
CA ASP A 183 -14.74 -3.46 17.86
C ASP A 183 -14.54 -4.91 17.41
N LEU A 184 -13.29 -5.35 17.22
CA LEU A 184 -12.92 -6.75 16.94
C LEU A 184 -12.51 -7.52 18.20
N LEU A 185 -12.25 -6.83 19.32
CA LEU A 185 -11.92 -7.49 20.57
C LEU A 185 -13.16 -8.16 21.16
N GLN A 186 -12.99 -9.36 21.72
CA GLN A 186 -14.08 -10.15 22.32
C GLN A 186 -15.26 -10.45 21.37
N VAL A 187 -15.00 -10.43 20.06
CA VAL A 187 -15.97 -10.86 19.04
C VAL A 187 -15.66 -12.31 18.65
N ARG A 188 -16.70 -13.15 18.63
CA ARG A 188 -16.63 -14.51 18.09
C ARG A 188 -17.40 -14.61 16.78
N SER A 189 -17.19 -15.69 16.03
CA SER A 189 -18.02 -16.02 14.87
C SER A 189 -18.05 -14.96 13.76
N PHE A 190 -17.00 -14.14 13.65
CA PHE A 190 -16.81 -13.21 12.53
C PHE A 190 -16.38 -13.97 11.26
N GLY A 191 -16.65 -13.38 10.11
CA GLY A 191 -16.12 -13.85 8.83
C GLY A 191 -14.73 -13.26 8.58
N TRP A 192 -13.84 -14.02 7.95
CA TRP A 192 -12.54 -13.55 7.53
C TRP A 192 -12.23 -14.00 6.09
N ALA A 193 -11.42 -13.22 5.38
CA ALA A 193 -10.92 -13.57 4.05
C ALA A 193 -9.59 -12.86 3.76
N ALA A 194 -8.72 -13.47 2.96
CA ALA A 194 -7.53 -12.81 2.43
C ALA A 194 -7.79 -12.36 0.99
N LEU A 195 -7.52 -11.08 0.69
CA LEU A 195 -7.63 -10.52 -0.66
C LEU A 195 -6.47 -9.56 -0.93
N ASP A 196 -5.72 -9.78 -2.00
CA ASP A 196 -4.53 -8.98 -2.39
C ASP A 196 -3.52 -8.79 -1.24
N ASN A 197 -3.27 -9.85 -0.46
CA ASN A 197 -2.45 -9.86 0.75
C ASN A 197 -2.93 -8.93 1.88
N TYR A 198 -4.20 -8.53 1.87
CA TYR A 198 -4.85 -7.92 3.02
C TYR A 198 -5.74 -8.94 3.73
N LEU A 199 -5.75 -8.90 5.05
CA LEU A 199 -6.69 -9.69 5.86
C LEU A 199 -7.94 -8.85 6.11
N PHE A 200 -9.09 -9.38 5.74
CA PHE A 200 -10.40 -8.78 6.00
C PHE A 200 -11.11 -9.54 7.10
N VAL A 201 -11.77 -8.80 7.97
CA VAL A 201 -12.59 -9.33 9.07
C VAL A 201 -13.90 -8.56 9.07
N ALA A 202 -15.03 -9.25 9.14
CA ALA A 202 -16.33 -8.62 9.13
C ALA A 202 -17.32 -9.32 10.05
N GLY A 203 -18.25 -8.54 10.59
CA GLY A 203 -19.34 -9.00 11.43
C GLY A 203 -18.85 -9.73 12.70
N GLY A 204 -19.66 -10.68 13.14
CA GLY A 204 -19.44 -11.46 14.35
C GLY A 204 -20.45 -11.16 15.45
N TYR A 205 -20.21 -11.76 16.60
CA TYR A 205 -21.08 -11.75 17.76
C TYR A 205 -20.29 -11.30 18.99
N ARG A 206 -20.68 -10.16 19.58
CA ARG A 206 -20.07 -9.62 20.79
C ARG A 206 -20.44 -10.44 22.03
N SER A 207 -19.59 -10.40 23.04
CA SER A 207 -19.86 -10.94 24.38
C SER A 207 -21.15 -10.38 25.01
N SER A 208 -21.54 -9.15 24.64
CA SER A 208 -22.80 -8.50 25.03
C SER A 208 -24.06 -9.07 24.35
N SER A 209 -23.96 -10.19 23.64
CA SER A 209 -25.07 -10.80 22.88
C SER A 209 -25.60 -9.97 21.72
N GLN A 210 -24.71 -9.25 21.04
CA GLN A 210 -25.06 -8.40 19.90
C GLN A 210 -24.31 -8.82 18.64
N GLU A 211 -25.04 -9.08 17.57
CA GLU A 211 -24.46 -9.21 16.22
C GLU A 211 -24.00 -7.86 15.69
N ILE A 212 -22.88 -7.84 14.98
CA ILE A 212 -22.32 -6.63 14.38
C ILE A 212 -22.20 -6.75 12.87
N ALA A 213 -22.08 -5.59 12.22
CA ALA A 213 -21.89 -5.46 10.77
C ALA A 213 -20.55 -4.81 10.41
N ALA A 214 -19.79 -4.36 11.41
CA ALA A 214 -18.52 -3.67 11.21
C ALA A 214 -17.53 -4.54 10.43
N ALA A 215 -16.79 -3.92 9.52
CA ALA A 215 -15.76 -4.56 8.73
C ALA A 215 -14.43 -3.81 8.87
N HIS A 216 -13.35 -4.57 8.88
CA HIS A 216 -12.00 -4.07 9.05
C HIS A 216 -11.06 -4.80 8.11
N ARG A 217 -9.99 -4.10 7.73
CA ARG A 217 -8.90 -4.64 6.93
C ARG A 217 -7.58 -4.41 7.63
N TYR A 218 -6.79 -5.45 7.73
CA TYR A 218 -5.40 -5.40 8.16
C TYR A 218 -4.46 -5.41 6.95
N ASN A 219 -3.55 -4.45 6.95
CA ASN A 219 -2.46 -4.33 5.99
C ASN A 219 -1.17 -4.89 6.63
N PRO A 220 -0.66 -6.06 6.21
CA PRO A 220 0.56 -6.62 6.78
C PRO A 220 1.82 -5.85 6.40
N TRP A 221 1.79 -5.06 5.31
CA TRP A 221 2.95 -4.29 4.87
C TRP A 221 3.20 -3.07 5.75
N LEU A 222 2.12 -2.34 6.07
CA LEU A 222 2.17 -1.19 6.98
C LEU A 222 2.00 -1.61 8.44
N ASN A 223 1.53 -2.83 8.66
CA ASN A 223 1.10 -3.32 9.96
C ASN A 223 0.07 -2.36 10.58
N GLU A 224 -1.05 -2.18 9.87
CA GLU A 224 -2.10 -1.24 10.25
C GLU A 224 -3.49 -1.82 9.99
N TRP A 225 -4.42 -1.55 10.90
CA TRP A 225 -5.84 -1.82 10.72
C TRP A 225 -6.55 -0.58 10.19
N ARG A 226 -7.54 -0.79 9.32
CA ARG A 226 -8.43 0.25 8.82
C ARG A 226 -9.88 -0.23 8.89
N GLN A 227 -10.76 0.62 9.41
CA GLN A 227 -12.20 0.41 9.34
C GLN A 227 -12.70 0.64 7.92
N LEU A 228 -13.62 -0.20 7.48
CA LEU A 228 -14.30 -0.15 6.18
C LEU A 228 -15.78 0.13 6.38
N ALA A 229 -16.51 0.31 5.28
CA ALA A 229 -17.96 0.33 5.31
C ALA A 229 -18.52 -0.94 5.98
N SER A 230 -19.51 -0.72 6.84
CA SER A 230 -20.22 -1.82 7.49
C SER A 230 -21.13 -2.54 6.49
N MET A 231 -21.34 -3.84 6.71
CA MET A 231 -22.35 -4.60 5.97
C MET A 231 -23.74 -3.99 6.20
N ASN A 232 -24.64 -4.17 5.23
CA ASN A 232 -26.03 -3.73 5.34
C ASN A 232 -26.79 -4.55 6.39
N GLN A 233 -26.38 -5.82 6.57
CA GLN A 233 -26.95 -6.72 7.57
C GLN A 233 -25.89 -7.17 8.57
N LYS A 234 -26.25 -7.17 9.86
CA LYS A 234 -25.44 -7.77 10.92
C LYS A 234 -25.40 -9.28 10.74
N ARG A 235 -24.23 -9.90 10.92
CA ARG A 235 -24.04 -11.34 10.65
C ARG A 235 -23.10 -11.95 11.67
N ALA A 236 -23.44 -13.14 12.15
CA ALA A 236 -22.52 -14.04 12.85
C ALA A 236 -22.60 -15.45 12.23
N ASN A 237 -21.56 -16.27 12.40
CA ASN A 237 -21.48 -17.64 11.89
C ASN A 237 -21.64 -17.76 10.36
N PHE A 238 -21.32 -16.69 9.64
CA PHE A 238 -21.37 -16.64 8.18
C PHE A 238 -20.02 -17.04 7.55
N LYS A 239 -19.95 -17.08 6.22
CA LYS A 239 -18.68 -17.28 5.50
C LYS A 239 -18.33 -16.03 4.69
N LEU A 240 -17.12 -15.53 4.85
CA LEU A 240 -16.57 -14.44 4.06
C LEU A 240 -15.58 -15.03 3.06
N LEU A 241 -15.76 -14.76 1.77
CA LEU A 241 -14.91 -15.32 0.71
C LEU A 241 -14.41 -14.23 -0.22
N ALA A 242 -13.13 -14.30 -0.60
CA ALA A 242 -12.56 -13.44 -1.63
C ALA A 242 -12.69 -14.11 -2.99
N VAL A 243 -13.37 -13.47 -3.94
CA VAL A 243 -13.57 -14.00 -5.30
C VAL A 243 -13.47 -12.85 -6.31
N SER A 244 -12.64 -13.01 -7.33
CA SER A 244 -12.50 -12.06 -8.44
C SER A 244 -12.35 -10.59 -8.00
N GLY A 245 -11.49 -10.35 -6.98
CA GLY A 245 -11.22 -9.00 -6.49
C GLY A 245 -12.27 -8.42 -5.51
N LYS A 246 -13.28 -9.20 -5.13
CA LYS A 246 -14.38 -8.76 -4.24
C LYS A 246 -14.50 -9.68 -3.04
N LEU A 247 -15.24 -9.27 -2.02
CA LEU A 247 -15.58 -10.12 -0.88
C LEU A 247 -17.07 -10.44 -0.86
N TYR A 248 -17.41 -11.68 -0.54
CA TYR A 248 -18.80 -12.14 -0.42
C TYR A 248 -19.07 -12.60 0.99
N ALA A 249 -19.99 -11.93 1.68
CA ALA A 249 -20.53 -12.35 2.97
C ALA A 249 -21.76 -13.23 2.72
N VAL A 250 -21.58 -14.53 2.84
CA VAL A 250 -22.59 -15.54 2.50
C VAL A 250 -23.30 -16.00 3.77
N GLY A 251 -24.63 -15.79 3.82
CA GLY A 251 -25.49 -16.31 4.88
C GLY A 251 -25.14 -15.82 6.29
N GLY A 252 -25.31 -16.70 7.26
CA GLY A 252 -25.12 -16.43 8.69
C GLY A 252 -26.26 -16.98 9.52
N GLN A 253 -26.21 -16.72 10.82
CA GLN A 253 -27.26 -17.15 11.73
C GLN A 253 -28.63 -16.60 11.29
N SER A 254 -29.53 -17.50 10.89
CA SER A 254 -30.92 -17.21 10.48
C SER A 254 -31.09 -16.32 9.24
N VAL A 255 -30.07 -16.12 8.40
CA VAL A 255 -30.16 -15.28 7.19
C VAL A 255 -29.68 -16.04 5.96
N SER A 256 -30.43 -15.91 4.85
CA SER A 256 -30.06 -16.46 3.54
C SER A 256 -29.43 -15.42 2.62
N SER A 257 -29.52 -14.13 2.96
CA SER A 257 -28.99 -13.04 2.15
C SER A 257 -27.48 -13.18 1.94
N VAL A 258 -27.01 -12.70 0.79
CA VAL A 258 -25.59 -12.63 0.45
C VAL A 258 -25.26 -11.19 0.09
N GLU A 259 -24.13 -10.69 0.59
CA GLU A 259 -23.65 -9.35 0.27
C GLU A 259 -22.28 -9.41 -0.40
N CYS A 260 -22.07 -8.55 -1.38
CA CYS A 260 -20.81 -8.34 -2.08
C CYS A 260 -20.22 -6.98 -1.67
N TYR A 261 -19.00 -7.00 -1.13
CA TYR A 261 -18.20 -5.81 -0.88
C TYR A 261 -17.41 -5.44 -2.14
N HIS A 262 -17.52 -4.18 -2.56
CA HIS A 262 -16.76 -3.60 -3.67
C HIS A 262 -15.63 -2.73 -3.11
N PRO A 263 -14.37 -3.21 -3.08
CA PRO A 263 -13.28 -2.50 -2.41
C PRO A 263 -12.93 -1.13 -3.01
N GLU A 264 -13.26 -0.91 -4.29
CA GLU A 264 -13.05 0.37 -4.99
C GLU A 264 -13.99 1.47 -4.49
N GLN A 265 -15.18 1.09 -4.05
CA GLN A 265 -16.24 1.99 -3.62
C GLN A 265 -16.40 2.03 -2.10
N ASP A 266 -15.69 1.15 -1.38
CA ASP A 266 -15.86 0.91 0.05
C ASP A 266 -17.34 0.76 0.40
N SER A 267 -18.02 -0.19 -0.26
CA SER A 267 -19.47 -0.36 -0.12
C SER A 267 -19.90 -1.82 -0.23
N TRP A 268 -20.99 -2.16 0.46
CA TRP A 268 -21.63 -3.47 0.41
C TRP A 268 -22.94 -3.39 -0.36
N THR A 269 -23.21 -4.40 -1.18
CA THR A 269 -24.44 -4.52 -1.97
C THR A 269 -25.03 -5.92 -1.82
N PHE A 270 -26.34 -6.03 -1.73
CA PHE A 270 -26.99 -7.35 -1.76
C PHE A 270 -26.87 -7.97 -3.15
N VAL A 271 -26.61 -9.28 -3.18
CA VAL A 271 -26.65 -10.12 -4.39
C VAL A 271 -27.68 -11.22 -4.22
N ALA A 272 -27.78 -12.13 -5.19
CA ALA A 272 -28.71 -13.25 -5.11
C ALA A 272 -28.54 -14.02 -3.78
N PRO A 273 -29.63 -14.24 -3.01
CA PRO A 273 -29.55 -14.93 -1.74
C PRO A 273 -29.37 -16.44 -1.93
N LEU A 274 -29.01 -17.13 -0.85
CA LEU A 274 -29.17 -18.58 -0.76
C LEU A 274 -30.66 -18.94 -0.86
N PRO A 275 -31.01 -20.12 -1.41
CA PRO A 275 -32.40 -20.57 -1.48
C PRO A 275 -33.10 -20.67 -0.12
N ALA A 276 -32.34 -20.91 0.96
CA ALA A 276 -32.83 -20.99 2.33
C ALA A 276 -31.72 -20.55 3.31
N PRO A 277 -32.06 -20.09 4.53
CA PRO A 277 -31.07 -19.83 5.57
C PRO A 277 -30.41 -21.13 6.01
N LEU A 278 -29.07 -21.13 6.11
CA LEU A 278 -28.28 -22.29 6.52
C LEU A 278 -27.47 -21.98 7.78
N VAL A 279 -27.38 -22.95 8.68
CA VAL A 279 -26.50 -22.92 9.86
C VAL A 279 -25.44 -24.01 9.70
N GLU A 280 -24.25 -23.77 10.26
CA GLU A 280 -23.11 -24.72 10.26
C GLU A 280 -22.65 -25.20 8.87
N PHE A 281 -22.94 -24.44 7.82
CA PHE A 281 -22.47 -24.73 6.48
C PHE A 281 -20.99 -24.35 6.31
N SER A 282 -20.36 -24.95 5.32
CA SER A 282 -19.04 -24.56 4.81
C SER A 282 -19.16 -23.88 3.45
N ALA A 283 -18.22 -23.00 3.14
CA ALA A 283 -18.10 -22.43 1.82
C ALA A 283 -16.63 -22.29 1.44
N CYS A 284 -16.32 -22.45 0.16
CA CYS A 284 -14.99 -22.21 -0.39
C CYS A 284 -15.07 -21.54 -1.77
N GLU A 285 -14.00 -20.86 -2.13
CA GLU A 285 -13.76 -20.38 -3.49
C GLU A 285 -12.99 -21.48 -4.25
N CYS A 286 -13.37 -21.73 -5.50
CA CYS A 286 -12.59 -22.54 -6.44
C CYS A 286 -12.88 -22.11 -7.88
N LYS A 287 -11.84 -21.73 -8.62
CA LYS A 287 -11.95 -21.29 -10.02
C LYS A 287 -12.99 -20.18 -10.20
N GLU A 288 -12.89 -19.14 -9.37
CA GLU A 288 -13.73 -17.94 -9.40
C GLU A 288 -15.22 -18.20 -9.08
N LYS A 289 -15.50 -19.33 -8.43
CA LYS A 289 -16.86 -19.71 -8.01
C LYS A 289 -16.89 -19.98 -6.52
N ILE A 290 -18.01 -19.61 -5.90
CA ILE A 290 -18.31 -19.92 -4.51
C ILE A 290 -19.12 -21.21 -4.46
N TYR A 291 -18.62 -22.19 -3.71
CA TYR A 291 -19.34 -23.41 -3.42
C TYR A 291 -19.79 -23.37 -1.97
N VAL A 292 -21.09 -23.53 -1.74
CA VAL A 292 -21.69 -23.64 -0.40
C VAL A 292 -22.12 -25.09 -0.20
N MET A 293 -21.65 -25.70 0.89
CA MET A 293 -21.80 -27.13 1.12
C MET A 293 -22.25 -27.42 2.56
N GLY A 294 -23.12 -28.40 2.70
CA GLY A 294 -23.63 -28.86 3.99
C GLY A 294 -24.48 -27.83 4.71
N GLY A 295 -24.45 -27.88 6.04
CA GLY A 295 -25.33 -27.12 6.91
C GLY A 295 -26.77 -27.64 6.92
N TYR A 296 -27.60 -27.03 7.75
CA TYR A 296 -29.01 -27.36 7.87
C TYR A 296 -29.87 -26.12 8.00
N MET A 297 -31.13 -26.23 7.60
CA MET A 297 -32.10 -25.15 7.80
C MET A 297 -32.44 -25.04 9.29
N PRO A 298 -32.45 -23.83 9.88
CA PRO A 298 -32.99 -23.64 11.22
C PRO A 298 -34.40 -24.23 11.25
N ARG A 299 -34.71 -25.07 12.24
CA ARG A 299 -36.08 -25.56 12.42
C ARG A 299 -36.97 -24.34 12.63
N GLY A 300 -37.86 -24.06 11.66
CA GLY A 300 -38.89 -23.07 11.84
C GLY A 300 -39.69 -23.41 13.09
N LYS A 301 -40.05 -22.40 13.90
CA LYS A 301 -41.24 -22.55 14.73
C LYS A 301 -42.38 -22.82 13.74
N LYS A 302 -42.98 -24.01 13.85
CA LYS A 302 -44.23 -24.34 13.18
C LYS A 302 -45.29 -23.29 13.49
#